data_AF-A0A6P2CFJ9-F1
#
_entry.id   AF-A0A6P2CFJ9-F1
#
_cell.length_a   1.000
_cell.length_b   1.000
_cell.length_c   1.000
_cell.angle_alpha   90.00
_cell.angle_beta   90.00
_cell.angle_gamma   90.00
#
_symmetry.space_group_name_H-M   'P 1'
#
loop_
_entity.id
_entity.type
_entity.pdbx_description
1 polymer ?
#
loop_
_entity_poly.entity_id
_entity_poly.type
_entity_poly.pdbx_seq_one_letter_code
_entity_poly.pdbx_strand_id
1 'polypeptide(L)'
;MKSHLVRTRRSAENFPREEHLAWRVAEVATDAVAVPDDTAEMIVNRIIDNAAVSAASLTRRPVTNARAQALAHPYSPGATVVGVGGTFSPEWAAWANGVAVRELDFHDTFLAAEYSHPGDNIPPILAVAQHTGRSGADLIRGLATGYEIQIDLVRAISLHEHKIDHVAHLGPSAAAGIGTLLGLDIETVYQAIGQALHTTTATRQSRKGEISSWKAYAPAFAGKMAVEAVDRAMRGEGAPSPIWEGEDGVIAWLLGGPKAEYAVPLPGAGEPKRAILDSYTKEHSAEYQSQAPIDLARRMRERVGDLDQIEKIVLHTSHHTHYVIGTGSNDPQKFDPKASRETLDHSVMYIFAVALQDGEWHHERSYAPERAQRPDTVELWGKISTEEDPEWTRRYHSTDPNEKAFGARAEITLKNGEVIVDELAVADAHPLGARPFAREQYVDKFRILAEGVIEPAEQDRFLDAAQRTTELKAGELDQLTFTVTDEVLARAPKTNPGLFR
;
A
#
# COMPACT_ATOMS: atom_id res chain seq x y z
N MET A 1 -23.96 -2.34 4.31
CA MET A 1 -23.13 -2.78 3.16
C MET A 1 -23.93 -3.73 2.30
N LYS A 2 -24.06 -3.43 1.00
CA LYS A 2 -24.84 -4.19 0.02
C LYS A 2 -23.89 -4.93 -0.91
N SER A 3 -24.16 -6.21 -1.17
CA SER A 3 -23.39 -6.99 -2.14
C SER A 3 -23.97 -6.84 -3.55
N HIS A 4 -23.12 -6.54 -4.53
CA HIS A 4 -23.47 -6.36 -5.94
C HIS A 4 -22.88 -7.50 -6.77
N LEU A 5 -23.72 -8.22 -7.50
CA LEU A 5 -23.27 -9.28 -8.41
C LEU A 5 -22.79 -8.65 -9.72
N VAL A 6 -21.53 -8.88 -10.06
CA VAL A 6 -20.84 -8.32 -11.23
C VAL A 6 -20.40 -9.47 -12.12
N ARG A 7 -20.89 -9.48 -13.37
CA ARG A 7 -20.60 -10.52 -14.35
C ARG A 7 -20.55 -9.95 -15.76
N THR A 8 -19.96 -10.70 -16.67
CA THR A 8 -19.96 -10.33 -18.10
C THR A 8 -21.39 -10.28 -18.65
N ARG A 9 -21.64 -9.30 -19.52
CA ARG A 9 -22.91 -8.99 -20.21
C ARG A 9 -22.62 -8.85 -21.69
N ARG A 10 -23.39 -9.55 -22.52
CA ARG A 10 -23.29 -9.39 -23.99
C ARG A 10 -23.81 -8.02 -24.40
N SER A 11 -23.27 -7.48 -25.49
CA SER A 11 -23.67 -6.16 -26.01
C SER A 11 -25.15 -6.08 -26.41
N ALA A 12 -25.79 -7.23 -26.66
CA ALA A 12 -27.22 -7.34 -26.97
C ALA A 12 -28.14 -7.46 -25.73
N GLU A 13 -27.59 -7.63 -24.53
CA GLU A 13 -28.38 -7.65 -23.29
C GLU A 13 -28.80 -6.21 -22.92
N ASN A 14 -30.06 -6.04 -22.49
CA ASN A 14 -30.47 -4.78 -21.88
C ASN A 14 -29.84 -4.70 -20.48
N PHE A 15 -28.82 -3.86 -20.34
CA PHE A 15 -28.09 -3.64 -19.10
C PHE A 15 -27.94 -2.12 -18.89
N PRO A 16 -28.82 -1.50 -18.07
CA PRO A 16 -28.83 -0.06 -17.88
C PRO A 16 -27.60 0.39 -17.10
N ARG A 17 -27.15 1.64 -17.33
CA ARG A 17 -25.91 2.19 -16.74
C ARG A 17 -25.93 2.13 -15.21
N GLU A 18 -27.10 2.32 -14.62
CA GLU A 18 -27.35 2.28 -13.18
C GLU A 18 -27.07 0.90 -12.56
N GLU A 19 -26.98 -0.16 -13.37
CA GLU A 19 -26.58 -1.49 -12.92
C GLU A 19 -25.08 -1.76 -13.06
N HIS A 20 -24.33 -0.90 -13.76
CA HIS A 20 -22.88 -1.05 -13.91
C HIS A 20 -22.18 -0.84 -12.55
N LEU A 21 -21.15 -1.63 -12.25
CA LEU A 21 -20.33 -1.45 -11.05
C LEU A 21 -19.71 -0.06 -11.00
N ALA A 22 -19.24 0.47 -12.15
CA ALA A 22 -18.73 1.83 -12.24
C ALA A 22 -19.74 2.88 -11.79
N TRP A 23 -21.02 2.67 -12.10
CA TRP A 23 -22.07 3.58 -11.69
C TRP A 23 -22.34 3.46 -10.19
N ARG A 24 -22.36 2.24 -9.65
CA ARG A 24 -22.49 2.02 -8.20
C ARG A 24 -21.35 2.65 -7.41
N VAL A 25 -20.12 2.54 -7.91
CA VAL A 25 -18.96 3.22 -7.32
C VAL A 25 -19.13 4.74 -7.41
N ALA A 26 -19.63 5.28 -8.51
CA ALA A 26 -19.94 6.71 -8.64
C ALA A 26 -21.06 7.18 -7.70
N GLU A 27 -22.09 6.36 -7.46
CA GLU A 27 -23.13 6.62 -6.44
C GLU A 27 -22.49 6.72 -5.04
N VAL A 28 -21.58 5.79 -4.69
CA VAL A 28 -20.84 5.86 -3.42
C VAL A 28 -19.99 7.13 -3.36
N ALA A 29 -19.29 7.48 -4.43
CA ALA A 29 -18.41 8.65 -4.47
C ALA A 29 -19.16 9.99 -4.35
N THR A 30 -20.38 10.07 -4.88
CA THR A 30 -21.18 11.30 -4.88
C THR A 30 -22.13 11.40 -3.69
N ASP A 31 -22.27 10.34 -2.90
CA ASP A 31 -23.02 10.37 -1.64
C ASP A 31 -22.41 11.40 -0.66
N ALA A 32 -23.26 12.30 -0.17
CA ALA A 32 -22.87 13.38 0.72
C ALA A 32 -22.69 12.97 2.19
N VAL A 33 -22.90 11.67 2.52
CA VAL A 33 -22.73 11.11 3.86
C VAL A 33 -21.50 11.64 4.59
N ALA A 34 -21.67 11.98 5.87
CA ALA A 34 -20.58 12.48 6.70
C ALA A 34 -19.53 11.40 6.95
N VAL A 35 -18.26 11.81 6.99
CA VAL A 35 -17.15 10.94 7.41
C VAL A 35 -17.18 10.85 8.94
N PRO A 36 -17.29 9.66 9.53
CA PRO A 36 -17.20 9.50 10.98
C PRO A 36 -15.85 9.94 11.55
N ASP A 37 -15.82 10.38 12.80
CA ASP A 37 -14.60 10.89 13.45
C ASP A 37 -13.46 9.87 13.48
N ASP A 38 -13.76 8.59 13.76
CA ASP A 38 -12.75 7.53 13.78
C ASP A 38 -12.14 7.25 12.39
N THR A 39 -12.96 7.31 11.33
CA THR A 39 -12.49 7.27 9.94
C THR A 39 -11.58 8.47 9.66
N ALA A 40 -11.97 9.68 10.04
CA ALA A 40 -11.18 10.89 9.83
C ALA A 40 -9.83 10.83 10.58
N GLU A 41 -9.84 10.41 11.84
CA GLU A 41 -8.61 10.23 12.64
C GLU A 41 -7.67 9.19 12.04
N MET A 42 -8.22 8.10 11.49
CA MET A 42 -7.41 7.11 10.78
C MET A 42 -6.82 7.66 9.48
N ILE A 43 -7.56 8.48 8.73
CA ILE A 43 -7.01 9.14 7.53
C ILE A 43 -5.82 10.03 7.92
N VAL A 44 -5.93 10.79 9.01
CA VAL A 44 -4.80 11.59 9.52
C VAL A 44 -3.61 10.71 9.87
N ASN A 45 -3.83 9.56 10.53
CA ASN A 45 -2.77 8.60 10.80
C ASN A 45 -2.08 8.13 9.50
N ARG A 46 -2.83 7.88 8.43
CA ARG A 46 -2.29 7.45 7.13
C ARG A 46 -1.54 8.55 6.38
N ILE A 47 -1.93 9.81 6.54
CA ILE A 47 -1.16 10.96 6.03
C ILE A 47 0.21 11.02 6.71
N ILE A 48 0.25 10.86 8.04
CA ILE A 48 1.50 10.82 8.81
C ILE A 48 2.36 9.61 8.38
N ASP A 49 1.75 8.44 8.25
CA ASP A 49 2.43 7.20 7.83
C ASP A 49 3.07 7.33 6.44
N ASN A 50 2.32 7.86 5.46
CA ASN A 50 2.84 8.10 4.11
C ASN A 50 3.99 9.12 4.11
N ALA A 51 3.90 10.18 4.91
CA ALA A 51 4.98 11.16 5.04
C ALA A 51 6.23 10.53 5.68
N ALA A 52 6.05 9.64 6.67
CA ALA A 52 7.14 8.91 7.29
C ALA A 52 7.92 8.08 6.27
N VAL A 53 7.20 7.31 5.44
CA VAL A 53 7.83 6.49 4.40
C VAL A 53 8.48 7.35 3.32
N SER A 54 7.87 8.49 2.96
CA SER A 54 8.43 9.45 2.01
C SER A 54 9.73 10.08 2.52
N ALA A 55 9.84 10.32 3.82
CA ALA A 55 11.06 10.84 4.45
C ALA A 55 12.20 9.81 4.34
N ALA A 56 11.96 8.58 4.78
CA ALA A 56 12.97 7.51 4.73
C ALA A 56 13.39 7.14 3.29
N SER A 57 12.52 7.32 2.30
CA SER A 57 12.83 6.99 0.90
C SER A 57 13.40 8.15 0.09
N LEU A 58 13.44 9.37 0.66
CA LEU A 58 13.62 10.64 -0.07
C LEU A 58 14.86 10.70 -0.98
N THR A 59 15.94 10.08 -0.54
CA THR A 59 17.26 10.08 -1.21
C THR A 59 17.50 8.84 -2.05
N ARG A 60 16.53 7.93 -2.16
CA ARG A 60 16.65 6.73 -3.00
C ARG A 60 16.55 7.10 -4.48
N ARG A 61 17.21 6.29 -5.32
CA ARG A 61 17.31 6.53 -6.77
C ARG A 61 15.94 6.66 -7.46
N PRO A 62 14.94 5.78 -7.21
CA PRO A 62 13.63 5.91 -7.85
C PRO A 62 12.92 7.21 -7.48
N VAL A 63 12.93 7.56 -6.19
CA VAL A 63 12.32 8.80 -5.68
C VAL A 63 13.00 10.04 -6.27
N THR A 64 14.34 10.02 -6.37
CA THR A 64 15.12 11.12 -6.97
C THR A 64 14.78 11.31 -8.45
N ASN A 65 14.65 10.22 -9.22
CA ASN A 65 14.25 10.28 -10.63
C ASN A 65 12.82 10.78 -10.80
N ALA A 66 11.88 10.28 -10.01
CA ALA A 66 10.47 10.69 -10.07
C ALA A 66 10.31 12.18 -9.71
N ARG A 67 11.03 12.65 -8.67
CA ARG A 67 11.10 14.07 -8.32
C ARG A 67 11.66 14.90 -9.47
N ALA A 68 12.76 14.49 -10.09
CA ALA A 68 13.34 15.21 -11.24
C ALA A 68 12.37 15.29 -12.43
N GLN A 69 11.57 14.25 -12.68
CA GLN A 69 10.50 14.29 -13.69
C GLN A 69 9.45 15.35 -13.33
N ALA A 70 8.98 15.40 -12.08
CA ALA A 70 8.00 16.40 -11.65
C ALA A 70 8.54 17.84 -11.70
N LEU A 71 9.82 18.04 -11.34
CA LEU A 71 10.47 19.35 -11.39
C LEU A 71 10.52 19.96 -12.81
N ALA A 72 10.44 19.12 -13.85
CA ALA A 72 10.38 19.58 -15.24
C ALA A 72 9.00 20.12 -15.66
N HIS A 73 7.99 20.04 -14.78
CA HIS A 73 6.61 20.47 -15.04
C HIS A 73 6.11 21.45 -13.97
N PRO A 74 6.71 22.66 -13.84
CA PRO A 74 6.21 23.68 -12.91
C PRO A 74 4.81 24.15 -13.31
N TYR A 75 3.94 24.38 -12.33
CA TYR A 75 2.56 24.81 -12.58
C TYR A 75 2.02 25.64 -11.40
N SER A 76 1.14 26.61 -11.67
CA SER A 76 0.56 27.50 -10.66
C SER A 76 -0.91 27.87 -10.99
N PRO A 77 -1.87 27.66 -10.05
CA PRO A 77 -1.70 26.94 -8.78
C PRO A 77 -1.37 25.47 -9.08
N GLY A 78 -0.37 24.90 -8.42
CA GLY A 78 0.05 23.51 -8.62
C GLY A 78 -0.03 22.71 -7.32
N ALA A 79 0.69 21.59 -7.28
CA ALA A 79 0.81 20.72 -6.11
C ALA A 79 2.28 20.58 -5.69
N THR A 80 2.50 20.28 -4.41
CA THR A 80 3.84 20.19 -3.80
C THR A 80 4.48 18.82 -4.03
N VAL A 81 5.80 18.77 -4.09
CA VAL A 81 6.59 17.52 -4.15
C VAL A 81 7.44 17.42 -2.89
N VAL A 82 7.42 16.25 -2.24
CA VAL A 82 8.15 16.03 -0.99
C VAL A 82 9.65 16.32 -1.12
N GLY A 83 10.18 17.03 -0.13
CA GLY A 83 11.59 17.40 -0.01
C GLY A 83 12.03 18.66 -0.77
N VAL A 84 11.17 19.27 -1.60
CA VAL A 84 11.54 20.46 -2.38
C VAL A 84 10.45 21.55 -2.32
N GLY A 85 10.87 22.81 -2.42
CA GLY A 85 9.94 23.93 -2.55
C GLY A 85 9.36 24.06 -3.97
N GLY A 86 8.29 24.86 -4.09
CA GLY A 86 7.63 25.16 -5.36
C GLY A 86 6.37 24.32 -5.62
N THR A 87 5.74 24.55 -6.77
CA THR A 87 4.52 23.86 -7.18
C THR A 87 4.63 23.35 -8.62
N PHE A 88 4.08 22.15 -8.83
CA PHE A 88 4.21 21.39 -10.08
C PHE A 88 2.83 20.93 -10.56
N SER A 89 2.75 20.47 -11.81
CA SER A 89 1.50 19.92 -12.34
C SER A 89 1.00 18.77 -11.43
N PRO A 90 -0.30 18.75 -11.07
CA PRO A 90 -0.82 17.84 -10.05
C PRO A 90 -0.60 16.36 -10.37
N GLU A 91 -0.69 15.97 -11.63
CA GLU A 91 -0.46 14.60 -12.09
C GLU A 91 1.01 14.16 -11.94
N TRP A 92 1.95 15.11 -12.04
CA TRP A 92 3.38 14.86 -11.82
C TRP A 92 3.77 14.93 -10.34
N ALA A 93 3.12 15.78 -9.55
CA ALA A 93 3.27 15.76 -8.10
C ALA A 93 2.73 14.45 -7.50
N ALA A 94 1.57 13.98 -7.96
CA ALA A 94 1.00 12.68 -7.61
C ALA A 94 1.97 11.53 -7.94
N TRP A 95 2.60 11.59 -9.11
CA TRP A 95 3.62 10.63 -9.54
C TRP A 95 4.84 10.63 -8.60
N ALA A 96 5.47 11.79 -8.37
CA ALA A 96 6.68 11.87 -7.55
C ALA A 96 6.42 11.46 -6.08
N ASN A 97 5.33 11.95 -5.49
CA ASN A 97 4.97 11.64 -4.12
C ASN A 97 4.51 10.17 -3.97
N GLY A 98 3.82 9.62 -4.97
CA GLY A 98 3.45 8.19 -5.00
C GLY A 98 4.67 7.28 -5.00
N VAL A 99 5.70 7.60 -5.79
CA VAL A 99 6.95 6.84 -5.78
C VAL A 99 7.63 6.91 -4.41
N ALA A 100 7.65 8.09 -3.78
CA ALA A 100 8.24 8.27 -2.44
C ALA A 100 7.54 7.42 -1.38
N VAL A 101 6.20 7.40 -1.38
CA VAL A 101 5.39 6.59 -0.45
C VAL A 101 5.56 5.09 -0.69
N ARG A 102 5.67 4.65 -1.96
CA ARG A 102 5.69 3.21 -2.28
C ARG A 102 7.07 2.57 -2.19
N GLU A 103 8.14 3.34 -2.37
CA GLU A 103 9.52 2.84 -2.57
C GLU A 103 9.97 1.83 -1.51
N LEU A 104 9.65 2.05 -0.23
CA LEU A 104 10.08 1.15 0.85
C LEU A 104 9.08 0.03 1.16
N ASP A 105 7.91 0.04 0.53
CA ASP A 105 6.81 -0.90 0.82
C ASP A 105 6.41 -0.90 2.29
N PHE A 106 6.36 0.29 2.90
CA PHE A 106 6.34 0.45 4.35
C PHE A 106 5.16 1.28 4.88
N HIS A 107 4.21 1.62 4.01
CA HIS A 107 2.93 2.21 4.42
C HIS A 107 1.88 1.11 4.57
N ASP A 108 0.62 1.50 4.75
CA ASP A 108 -0.46 0.56 5.02
C ASP A 108 -0.75 -0.44 3.89
N THR A 109 -1.47 -1.47 4.29
CA THR A 109 -1.90 -2.53 3.39
C THR A 109 -3.25 -3.09 3.84
N PHE A 110 -3.89 -3.83 2.94
CA PHE A 110 -5.11 -4.56 3.21
C PHE A 110 -5.10 -5.87 2.42
N LEU A 111 -5.39 -6.98 3.09
CA LEU A 111 -5.40 -8.33 2.52
C LEU A 111 -6.79 -8.97 2.66
N ALA A 112 -7.34 -9.43 1.53
CA ALA A 112 -8.57 -10.19 1.42
C ALA A 112 -8.48 -11.15 0.21
N ALA A 113 -9.44 -11.13 -0.72
CA ALA A 113 -9.36 -11.90 -1.97
C ALA A 113 -8.17 -11.45 -2.84
N GLU A 114 -7.87 -10.14 -2.83
CA GLU A 114 -6.63 -9.54 -3.33
C GLU A 114 -5.83 -8.89 -2.19
N TYR A 115 -4.64 -8.38 -2.50
CA TYR A 115 -3.78 -7.59 -1.62
C TYR A 115 -3.67 -6.18 -2.18
N SER A 116 -3.60 -5.17 -1.31
CA SER A 116 -3.50 -3.78 -1.78
C SER A 116 -2.75 -2.90 -0.79
N HIS A 117 -2.44 -1.70 -1.24
CA HIS A 117 -1.93 -0.62 -0.40
C HIS A 117 -2.85 0.60 -0.55
N PRO A 118 -3.90 0.72 0.27
CA PRO A 118 -4.88 1.79 0.13
C PRO A 118 -4.32 3.20 0.34
N GLY A 119 -3.21 3.34 1.07
CA GLY A 119 -2.44 4.58 1.21
C GLY A 119 -1.90 5.17 -0.08
N ASP A 120 -1.81 4.37 -1.15
CA ASP A 120 -1.46 4.86 -2.48
C ASP A 120 -2.53 5.82 -3.08
N ASN A 121 -3.74 5.91 -2.50
CA ASN A 121 -4.75 6.92 -2.88
C ASN A 121 -4.40 8.34 -2.40
N ILE A 122 -3.56 8.48 -1.36
CA ILE A 122 -3.27 9.79 -0.75
C ILE A 122 -2.55 10.73 -1.70
N PRO A 123 -1.44 10.33 -2.36
CA PRO A 123 -0.70 11.22 -3.26
C PRO A 123 -1.53 11.88 -4.38
N PRO A 124 -2.33 11.13 -5.18
CA PRO A 124 -3.13 11.76 -6.24
C PRO A 124 -4.27 12.64 -5.72
N ILE A 125 -4.96 12.22 -4.65
CA ILE A 125 -6.08 12.99 -4.10
C ILE A 125 -5.57 14.29 -3.44
N LEU A 126 -4.47 14.22 -2.68
CA LEU A 126 -3.85 15.41 -2.08
C LEU A 126 -3.32 16.39 -3.15
N ALA A 127 -2.68 15.89 -4.21
CA ALA A 127 -2.18 16.73 -5.29
C ALA A 127 -3.30 17.52 -5.98
N VAL A 128 -4.44 16.87 -6.27
CA VAL A 128 -5.61 17.56 -6.83
C VAL A 128 -6.22 18.53 -5.81
N ALA A 129 -6.27 18.16 -4.54
CA ALA A 129 -6.82 19.02 -3.48
C ALA A 129 -6.02 20.33 -3.35
N GLN A 130 -4.68 20.25 -3.35
CA GLN A 130 -3.78 21.41 -3.36
C GLN A 130 -4.00 22.27 -4.61
N HIS A 131 -3.96 21.65 -5.79
CA HIS A 131 -4.10 22.34 -7.07
C HIS A 131 -5.43 23.10 -7.20
N THR A 132 -6.53 22.49 -6.71
CA THR A 132 -7.88 23.04 -6.85
C THR A 132 -8.36 23.84 -5.62
N GLY A 133 -7.45 24.13 -4.68
CA GLY A 133 -7.71 24.95 -3.50
C GLY A 133 -8.77 24.37 -2.57
N ARG A 134 -8.82 23.05 -2.41
CA ARG A 134 -9.77 22.37 -1.52
C ARG A 134 -9.35 22.47 -0.06
N SER A 135 -10.33 22.29 0.84
CA SER A 135 -10.10 22.26 2.27
C SER A 135 -9.67 20.87 2.75
N GLY A 136 -9.19 20.79 3.98
CA GLY A 136 -8.91 19.52 4.63
C GLY A 136 -10.14 18.65 4.87
N ALA A 137 -11.31 19.25 5.10
CA ALA A 137 -12.57 18.51 5.16
C ALA A 137 -12.91 17.83 3.81
N ASP A 138 -12.66 18.52 2.69
CA ASP A 138 -12.84 17.94 1.35
C ASP A 138 -11.83 16.80 1.11
N LEU A 139 -10.57 16.99 1.52
CA LEU A 139 -9.53 15.97 1.44
C LEU A 139 -9.91 14.70 2.21
N ILE A 140 -10.37 14.84 3.45
CA ILE A 140 -10.82 13.72 4.30
C ILE A 140 -11.97 12.95 3.64
N ARG A 141 -12.94 13.66 3.03
CA ARG A 141 -14.04 13.02 2.27
C ARG A 141 -13.52 12.24 1.06
N GLY A 142 -12.63 12.83 0.26
CA GLY A 142 -12.02 12.18 -0.90
C GLY A 142 -11.23 10.94 -0.55
N LEU A 143 -10.41 11.02 0.50
CA LEU A 143 -9.62 9.90 1.00
C LEU A 143 -10.49 8.78 1.56
N ALA A 144 -11.56 9.11 2.32
CA ALA A 144 -12.51 8.10 2.79
C ALA A 144 -13.12 7.31 1.63
N THR A 145 -13.52 7.98 0.54
CA THR A 145 -14.00 7.30 -0.68
C THR A 145 -12.93 6.44 -1.34
N GLY A 146 -11.72 6.98 -1.57
CA GLY A 146 -10.65 6.22 -2.23
C GLY A 146 -10.30 4.93 -1.48
N TYR A 147 -10.22 5.00 -0.15
CA TYR A 147 -10.02 3.84 0.70
C TYR A 147 -11.19 2.84 0.64
N GLU A 148 -12.43 3.32 0.76
CA GLU A 148 -13.63 2.47 0.68
C GLU A 148 -13.65 1.66 -0.61
N ILE A 149 -13.54 2.35 -1.75
CA ILE A 149 -13.65 1.71 -3.06
C ILE A 149 -12.55 0.70 -3.29
N GLN A 150 -11.29 1.01 -2.97
CA GLN A 150 -10.20 0.06 -3.18
C GLN A 150 -10.38 -1.19 -2.30
N ILE A 151 -10.69 -1.00 -1.01
CA ILE A 151 -10.82 -2.12 -0.06
C ILE A 151 -12.00 -3.01 -0.44
N ASP A 152 -13.12 -2.43 -0.86
CA ASP A 152 -14.29 -3.19 -1.29
C ASP A 152 -14.05 -3.99 -2.59
N LEU A 153 -13.33 -3.42 -3.56
CA LEU A 153 -12.88 -4.16 -4.74
C LEU A 153 -11.93 -5.32 -4.35
N VAL A 154 -11.00 -5.07 -3.42
CA VAL A 154 -10.02 -6.05 -2.93
C VAL A 154 -10.68 -7.19 -2.15
N ARG A 155 -11.80 -6.95 -1.46
CA ARG A 155 -12.60 -7.99 -0.79
C ARG A 155 -13.19 -9.00 -1.77
N ALA A 156 -13.50 -8.58 -2.99
CA ALA A 156 -14.33 -9.33 -3.91
C ALA A 156 -13.61 -9.88 -5.14
N ILE A 157 -12.62 -9.16 -5.68
CA ILE A 157 -12.01 -9.47 -6.97
C ILE A 157 -10.52 -9.73 -6.77
N SER A 158 -10.11 -11.00 -6.88
CA SER A 158 -8.70 -11.39 -6.92
C SER A 158 -8.11 -11.07 -8.30
N LEU A 159 -7.11 -10.21 -8.36
CA LEU A 159 -6.36 -9.89 -9.58
C LEU A 159 -5.16 -10.83 -9.74
N HIS A 160 -4.61 -11.29 -8.61
CA HIS A 160 -3.46 -12.16 -8.50
C HIS A 160 -3.69 -13.54 -9.13
N GLU A 161 -4.90 -14.09 -8.97
CA GLU A 161 -5.28 -15.36 -9.61
C GLU A 161 -5.16 -15.28 -11.15
N HIS A 162 -5.36 -14.08 -11.71
CA HIS A 162 -5.30 -13.79 -13.14
C HIS A 162 -3.98 -13.15 -13.60
N LYS A 163 -2.97 -13.07 -12.72
CA LYS A 163 -1.68 -12.42 -13.01
C LYS A 163 -1.81 -10.96 -13.45
N ILE A 164 -2.82 -10.28 -12.92
CA ILE A 164 -2.98 -8.83 -13.00
C ILE A 164 -2.35 -8.19 -11.76
N ASP A 165 -1.71 -7.04 -11.95
CA ASP A 165 -1.14 -6.26 -10.85
C ASP A 165 -2.27 -5.67 -10.00
N HIS A 166 -2.12 -5.73 -8.67
CA HIS A 166 -3.14 -5.28 -7.74
C HIS A 166 -3.46 -3.78 -7.85
N VAL A 167 -2.57 -2.99 -8.47
CA VAL A 167 -2.79 -1.57 -8.76
C VAL A 167 -3.98 -1.32 -9.70
N ALA A 168 -4.51 -2.35 -10.37
CA ALA A 168 -5.70 -2.20 -11.22
C ALA A 168 -6.93 -1.75 -10.42
N HIS A 169 -7.00 -2.04 -9.12
CA HIS A 169 -8.06 -1.52 -8.23
C HIS A 169 -7.80 -0.08 -7.76
N LEU A 170 -6.56 0.42 -7.85
CA LEU A 170 -6.16 1.75 -7.36
C LEU A 170 -6.58 2.88 -8.31
N GLY A 171 -6.46 2.69 -9.62
CA GLY A 171 -6.90 3.68 -10.62
C GLY A 171 -8.36 4.11 -10.42
N PRO A 172 -9.35 3.19 -10.45
CA PRO A 172 -10.75 3.53 -10.24
C PRO A 172 -11.03 4.07 -8.83
N SER A 173 -10.33 3.61 -7.78
CA SER A 173 -10.54 4.13 -6.42
C SER A 173 -10.05 5.57 -6.27
N ALA A 174 -8.88 5.90 -6.85
CA ALA A 174 -8.35 7.26 -6.84
C ALA A 174 -9.25 8.20 -7.66
N ALA A 175 -9.76 7.76 -8.82
CA ALA A 175 -10.71 8.54 -9.62
C ALA A 175 -12.01 8.83 -8.85
N ALA A 176 -12.55 7.83 -8.15
CA ALA A 176 -13.72 8.00 -7.27
C ALA A 176 -13.43 8.99 -6.13
N GLY A 177 -12.28 8.87 -5.45
CA GLY A 177 -11.88 9.76 -4.37
C GLY A 177 -11.67 11.22 -4.83
N ILE A 178 -11.07 11.43 -6.00
CA ILE A 178 -10.97 12.76 -6.62
C ILE A 178 -12.36 13.30 -6.98
N GLY A 179 -13.25 12.44 -7.49
CA GLY A 179 -14.64 12.80 -7.75
C GLY A 179 -15.38 13.31 -6.52
N THR A 180 -15.26 12.61 -5.38
CA THR A 180 -15.78 13.05 -4.09
C THR A 180 -15.17 14.37 -3.62
N LEU A 181 -13.83 14.48 -3.69
CA LEU A 181 -13.07 15.68 -3.29
C LEU A 181 -13.57 16.93 -4.02
N LEU A 182 -13.85 16.81 -5.32
CA LEU A 182 -14.26 17.92 -6.18
C LEU A 182 -15.78 18.15 -6.18
N GLY A 183 -16.57 17.24 -5.60
CA GLY A 183 -18.03 17.29 -5.63
C GLY A 183 -18.61 17.15 -7.03
N LEU A 184 -18.02 16.27 -7.85
CA LEU A 184 -18.47 16.03 -9.22
C LEU A 184 -19.81 15.27 -9.26
N ASP A 185 -20.50 15.35 -10.39
CA ASP A 185 -21.72 14.58 -10.63
C ASP A 185 -21.41 13.10 -10.96
N ILE A 186 -22.44 12.25 -10.83
CA ILE A 186 -22.33 10.80 -11.03
C ILE A 186 -21.81 10.45 -12.42
N GLU A 187 -22.23 11.15 -13.47
CA GLU A 187 -21.84 10.83 -14.84
C GLU A 187 -20.36 11.11 -15.07
N THR A 188 -19.86 12.25 -14.58
CA THR A 188 -18.43 12.58 -14.66
C THR A 188 -17.58 11.54 -13.91
N VAL A 189 -17.96 11.17 -12.68
CA VAL A 189 -17.22 10.16 -11.89
C VAL A 189 -17.26 8.79 -12.56
N TYR A 190 -18.41 8.39 -13.09
CA TYR A 190 -18.60 7.15 -13.83
C TYR A 190 -17.64 7.02 -15.03
N GLN A 191 -17.49 8.08 -15.83
CA GLN A 191 -16.56 8.06 -16.97
C GLN A 191 -15.10 7.99 -16.51
N ALA A 192 -14.73 8.75 -15.47
CA ALA A 192 -13.38 8.76 -14.94
C ALA A 192 -12.96 7.39 -14.41
N ILE A 193 -13.84 6.69 -13.68
CA ILE A 193 -13.61 5.33 -13.17
C ILE A 193 -13.34 4.35 -14.33
N GLY A 194 -14.17 4.41 -15.38
CA GLY A 194 -14.03 3.55 -16.56
C GLY A 194 -12.68 3.71 -17.25
N GLN A 195 -12.25 4.95 -17.48
CA GLN A 195 -10.96 5.23 -18.10
C GLN A 195 -9.78 4.87 -17.20
N ALA A 196 -9.85 5.18 -15.91
CA ALA A 196 -8.80 4.87 -14.96
C ALA A 196 -8.54 3.35 -14.92
N LEU A 197 -9.57 2.54 -14.70
CA LEU A 197 -9.42 1.08 -14.70
C LEU A 197 -8.86 0.55 -16.03
N HIS A 198 -9.37 1.04 -17.17
CA HIS A 198 -8.92 0.60 -18.48
C HIS A 198 -7.40 0.81 -18.69
N THR A 199 -6.89 1.96 -18.24
CA THR A 199 -5.50 2.39 -18.50
C THR A 199 -4.51 1.98 -17.42
N THR A 200 -4.99 1.55 -16.24
CA THR A 200 -4.14 1.13 -15.11
C THR A 200 -4.17 -0.37 -14.86
N THR A 201 -4.75 -1.16 -15.75
CA THR A 201 -4.71 -2.62 -15.66
C THR A 201 -3.46 -3.16 -16.35
N ALA A 202 -2.47 -3.55 -15.55
CA ALA A 202 -1.18 -4.06 -16.01
C ALA A 202 -0.96 -5.53 -15.61
N THR A 203 -0.07 -6.22 -16.31
CA THR A 203 0.34 -7.57 -15.92
C THR A 203 1.13 -7.53 -14.61
N ARG A 204 1.12 -8.63 -13.86
CA ARG A 204 1.88 -8.77 -12.61
C ARG A 204 3.37 -9.06 -12.80
N GLN A 205 3.90 -8.92 -14.02
CA GLN A 205 5.33 -9.08 -14.28
C GLN A 205 6.17 -8.06 -13.50
N SER A 206 5.58 -6.93 -13.11
CA SER A 206 6.13 -5.93 -12.18
C SER A 206 6.62 -6.50 -10.83
N ARG A 207 6.17 -7.71 -10.45
CA ARG A 207 6.38 -8.30 -9.11
C ARG A 207 6.92 -9.75 -9.18
N LYS A 208 7.53 -10.17 -10.29
CA LYS A 208 8.08 -11.53 -10.45
C LYS A 208 9.41 -11.53 -11.21
N GLY A 209 10.37 -12.36 -10.78
CA GLY A 209 11.72 -12.42 -11.37
C GLY A 209 12.62 -11.33 -10.80
N GLU A 210 13.36 -10.63 -11.66
CA GLU A 210 14.10 -9.42 -11.27
C GLU A 210 13.08 -8.29 -10.96
N ILE A 211 12.81 -8.09 -9.67
CA ILE A 211 11.89 -7.04 -9.22
C ILE A 211 12.57 -5.69 -9.37
N SER A 212 12.24 -4.98 -10.45
CA SER A 212 12.79 -3.65 -10.73
C SER A 212 12.12 -2.55 -9.90
N SER A 213 12.70 -1.34 -9.93
CA SER A 213 12.10 -0.16 -9.31
C SER A 213 10.69 0.17 -9.81
N TRP A 214 10.23 -0.42 -10.92
CA TRP A 214 8.84 -0.26 -11.39
C TRP A 214 7.80 -0.63 -10.34
N LYS A 215 8.13 -1.52 -9.38
CA LYS A 215 7.28 -1.82 -8.22
C LYS A 215 6.86 -0.55 -7.46
N ALA A 216 7.73 0.45 -7.35
CA ALA A 216 7.43 1.74 -6.72
C ALA A 216 6.65 2.69 -7.64
N TYR A 217 6.89 2.61 -8.95
CA TYR A 217 6.22 3.46 -9.95
C TYR A 217 4.81 3.00 -10.32
N ALA A 218 4.50 1.71 -10.21
CA ALA A 218 3.22 1.16 -10.62
C ALA A 218 1.99 1.85 -9.95
N PRO A 219 1.94 2.03 -8.62
CA PRO A 219 0.82 2.76 -8.01
C PRO A 219 0.86 4.27 -8.30
N ALA A 220 2.05 4.86 -8.36
CA ALA A 220 2.21 6.27 -8.76
C ALA A 220 1.68 6.54 -10.18
N PHE A 221 1.87 5.58 -11.09
CA PHE A 221 1.28 5.59 -12.43
C PHE A 221 -0.23 5.58 -12.36
N ALA A 222 -0.82 4.67 -11.56
CA ALA A 222 -2.26 4.57 -11.42
C ALA A 222 -2.87 5.88 -10.87
N GLY A 223 -2.24 6.48 -9.85
CA GLY A 223 -2.63 7.79 -9.33
C GLY A 223 -2.54 8.91 -10.37
N LYS A 224 -1.44 8.98 -11.13
CA LYS A 224 -1.28 9.94 -12.24
C LYS A 224 -2.38 9.78 -13.29
N MET A 225 -2.70 8.54 -13.67
CA MET A 225 -3.76 8.25 -14.65
C MET A 225 -5.16 8.54 -14.12
N ALA A 226 -5.42 8.40 -12.82
CA ALA A 226 -6.67 8.82 -12.22
C ALA A 226 -6.87 10.34 -12.31
N VAL A 227 -5.83 11.15 -12.08
CA VAL A 227 -5.89 12.61 -12.25
C VAL A 227 -6.24 12.98 -13.70
N GLU A 228 -5.56 12.37 -14.67
CA GLU A 228 -5.82 12.63 -16.10
C GLU A 228 -7.20 12.12 -16.56
N ALA A 229 -7.66 10.97 -16.04
CA ALA A 229 -8.99 10.43 -16.34
C ALA A 229 -10.10 11.36 -15.82
N VAL A 230 -9.95 11.92 -14.62
CA VAL A 230 -10.90 12.88 -14.07
C VAL A 230 -10.90 14.19 -14.87
N ASP A 231 -9.73 14.77 -15.18
CA ASP A 231 -9.68 16.00 -16.00
C ASP A 231 -10.33 15.78 -17.36
N ARG A 232 -10.06 14.64 -18.02
CA ARG A 232 -10.70 14.30 -19.29
C ARG A 232 -12.22 14.18 -19.15
N ALA A 233 -12.71 13.43 -18.15
CA ALA A 233 -14.14 13.28 -17.92
C ALA A 233 -14.85 14.61 -17.61
N MET A 234 -14.23 15.50 -16.83
CA MET A 234 -14.75 16.85 -16.54
C MET A 234 -14.94 17.71 -17.80
N ARG A 235 -14.26 17.38 -18.91
CA ARG A 235 -14.42 18.03 -20.21
C ARG A 235 -15.58 17.46 -21.05
N GLY A 236 -16.35 16.52 -20.49
CA GLY A 236 -17.49 15.88 -21.14
C GLY A 236 -17.13 14.64 -21.98
N GLU A 237 -15.91 14.13 -21.81
CA GLU A 237 -15.42 12.99 -22.58
C GLU A 237 -15.84 11.65 -21.96
N GLY A 238 -16.27 10.71 -22.80
CA GLY A 238 -16.67 9.37 -22.37
C GLY A 238 -15.52 8.34 -22.33
N ALA A 239 -15.76 7.21 -21.68
CA ALA A 239 -14.85 6.08 -21.52
C ALA A 239 -15.48 4.76 -22.00
N PRO A 240 -14.68 3.69 -22.24
CA PRO A 240 -15.20 2.36 -22.53
C PRO A 240 -16.19 1.89 -21.46
N SER A 241 -17.36 1.39 -21.86
CA SER A 241 -18.39 0.97 -20.91
C SER A 241 -19.30 -0.15 -21.44
N PRO A 242 -19.87 -0.99 -20.55
CA PRO A 242 -19.52 -1.16 -19.14
C PRO A 242 -18.10 -1.71 -18.97
N ILE A 243 -17.28 -1.09 -18.11
CA ILE A 243 -15.84 -1.39 -18.06
C ILE A 243 -15.54 -2.76 -17.44
N TRP A 244 -16.27 -3.16 -16.40
CA TRP A 244 -16.11 -4.48 -15.78
C TRP A 244 -16.92 -5.53 -16.53
N GLU A 245 -18.19 -5.23 -16.79
CA GLU A 245 -19.19 -6.18 -17.28
C GLU A 245 -19.26 -6.32 -18.80
N GLY A 246 -18.61 -5.44 -19.56
CA GLY A 246 -18.73 -5.45 -21.02
C GLY A 246 -18.33 -6.79 -21.64
N GLU A 247 -18.89 -7.08 -22.82
CA GLU A 247 -18.55 -8.28 -23.59
C GLU A 247 -17.05 -8.37 -23.90
N ASP A 248 -16.42 -7.21 -24.09
CA ASP A 248 -14.96 -7.04 -24.20
C ASP A 248 -14.35 -6.33 -22.97
N GLY A 249 -15.02 -6.40 -21.82
CA GLY A 249 -14.64 -5.75 -20.57
C GLY A 249 -13.57 -6.51 -19.76
N VAL A 250 -13.22 -5.94 -18.62
CA VAL A 250 -12.15 -6.45 -17.74
C VAL A 250 -12.45 -7.88 -17.27
N ILE A 251 -13.69 -8.20 -16.89
CA ILE A 251 -14.04 -9.55 -16.43
C ILE A 251 -13.88 -10.57 -17.57
N ALA A 252 -14.37 -10.24 -18.76
CA ALA A 252 -14.44 -11.15 -19.90
C ALA A 252 -13.07 -11.61 -20.40
N TRP A 253 -12.05 -10.73 -20.36
CA TRP A 253 -10.77 -11.01 -21.02
C TRP A 253 -9.54 -10.92 -20.13
N LEU A 254 -9.61 -10.19 -19.01
CA LEU A 254 -8.45 -10.01 -18.13
C LEU A 254 -8.58 -10.78 -16.81
N LEU A 255 -9.79 -11.19 -16.43
CA LEU A 255 -10.06 -11.92 -15.19
C LEU A 255 -10.62 -13.33 -15.46
N GLY A 256 -11.64 -13.76 -14.72
CA GLY A 256 -12.19 -15.12 -14.75
C GLY A 256 -13.00 -15.48 -16.00
N GLY A 257 -13.11 -14.57 -16.97
CA GLY A 257 -13.76 -14.81 -18.24
C GLY A 257 -15.29 -14.61 -18.23
N PRO A 258 -15.97 -14.88 -19.36
CA PRO A 258 -17.39 -14.55 -19.54
C PRO A 258 -18.38 -15.24 -18.59
N LYS A 259 -17.91 -16.27 -17.86
CA LYS A 259 -18.71 -17.04 -16.89
C LYS A 259 -18.40 -16.70 -15.43
N ALA A 260 -17.40 -15.85 -15.19
CA ALA A 260 -17.05 -15.44 -13.83
C ALA A 260 -18.08 -14.46 -13.28
N GLU A 261 -18.30 -14.59 -11.98
CA GLU A 261 -19.17 -13.72 -11.20
C GLU A 261 -18.42 -13.29 -9.94
N TYR A 262 -18.50 -12.00 -9.63
CA TYR A 262 -17.91 -11.42 -8.43
C TYR A 262 -19.00 -10.75 -7.60
N ALA A 263 -18.93 -10.88 -6.28
CA ALA A 263 -19.85 -10.26 -5.35
C ALA A 263 -19.16 -9.09 -4.65
N VAL A 264 -19.29 -7.88 -5.20
CA VAL A 264 -18.60 -6.69 -4.71
C VAL A 264 -19.42 -6.02 -3.60
N PRO A 265 -18.93 -5.95 -2.36
CA PRO A 265 -19.58 -5.17 -1.32
C PRO A 265 -19.41 -3.68 -1.60
N LEU A 266 -20.45 -2.88 -1.40
CA LEU A 266 -20.35 -1.42 -1.38
C LEU A 266 -21.27 -0.87 -0.27
N PRO A 267 -20.96 0.30 0.33
CA PRO A 267 -21.89 0.95 1.24
C PRO A 267 -23.19 1.34 0.51
N GLY A 268 -24.31 1.21 1.19
CA GLY A 268 -25.60 1.72 0.73
C GLY A 268 -25.68 3.25 0.83
N ALA A 269 -26.71 3.85 0.22
CA ALA A 269 -26.96 5.28 0.33
C ALA A 269 -27.12 5.71 1.80
N GLY A 270 -26.35 6.71 2.22
CA GLY A 270 -26.29 7.21 3.59
C GLY A 270 -25.48 6.34 4.56
N GLU A 271 -24.91 5.22 4.12
CA GLU A 271 -23.99 4.44 4.94
C GLU A 271 -22.59 5.08 4.92
N PRO A 272 -21.93 5.22 6.09
CA PRO A 272 -20.62 5.84 6.17
C PRO A 272 -19.53 4.97 5.54
N LYS A 273 -18.53 5.63 4.96
CA LYS A 273 -17.32 5.01 4.41
C LYS A 273 -16.34 4.76 5.55
N ARG A 274 -16.06 3.49 5.85
CA ARG A 274 -15.35 3.04 7.07
C ARG A 274 -14.25 2.03 6.78
N ALA A 275 -14.07 1.59 5.54
CA ALA A 275 -13.18 0.48 5.21
C ALA A 275 -11.71 0.73 5.58
N ILE A 276 -11.27 2.00 5.64
CA ILE A 276 -9.92 2.36 6.12
C ILE A 276 -9.60 1.81 7.52
N LEU A 277 -10.62 1.63 8.38
CA LEU A 277 -10.45 1.08 9.72
C LEU A 277 -10.02 -0.40 9.69
N ASP A 278 -10.27 -1.09 8.57
CA ASP A 278 -9.87 -2.48 8.35
C ASP A 278 -8.47 -2.58 7.73
N SER A 279 -7.90 -1.48 7.21
CA SER A 279 -6.52 -1.43 6.72
C SER A 279 -5.53 -1.38 7.89
N TYR A 280 -4.30 -1.77 7.63
CA TYR A 280 -3.29 -1.85 8.68
C TYR A 280 -1.92 -1.41 8.22
N THR A 281 -1.25 -0.64 9.07
CA THR A 281 0.11 -0.18 8.80
C THR A 281 1.12 -1.29 9.03
N LYS A 282 2.19 -1.26 8.25
CA LYS A 282 3.39 -2.06 8.51
C LYS A 282 4.19 -1.37 9.62
N GLU A 283 4.45 -2.06 10.71
CA GLU A 283 5.38 -1.58 11.74
C GLU A 283 6.83 -1.81 11.33
N HIS A 284 7.07 -2.90 10.60
CA HIS A 284 8.38 -3.28 10.11
C HIS A 284 8.47 -3.05 8.60
N SER A 285 9.59 -2.52 8.09
CA SER A 285 9.80 -2.44 6.64
C SER A 285 10.14 -3.84 6.17
N ALA A 286 9.11 -4.62 5.86
CA ALA A 286 9.16 -6.02 5.45
C ALA A 286 7.86 -6.35 4.70
N GLU A 287 7.86 -7.40 3.87
CA GLU A 287 6.62 -7.89 3.28
C GLU A 287 5.59 -8.25 4.36
N TYR A 288 4.29 -8.03 4.11
CA TYR A 288 3.31 -8.03 5.20
C TYR A 288 3.23 -9.38 5.94
N GLN A 289 3.36 -10.50 5.23
CA GLN A 289 3.34 -11.83 5.82
C GLN A 289 4.55 -12.09 6.75
N SER A 290 5.53 -11.19 6.79
CA SER A 290 6.64 -11.23 7.74
C SER A 290 6.45 -10.37 8.99
N GLN A 291 5.41 -9.53 9.08
CA GLN A 291 5.19 -8.67 10.25
C GLN A 291 5.04 -9.51 11.54
N ALA A 292 4.10 -10.46 11.53
CA ALA A 292 3.91 -11.36 12.68
C ALA A 292 5.12 -12.29 12.93
N PRO A 293 5.78 -12.87 11.91
CA PRO A 293 7.06 -13.56 12.12
C PRO A 293 8.16 -12.72 12.78
N ILE A 294 8.27 -11.42 12.51
CA ILE A 294 9.24 -10.53 13.18
C ILE A 294 8.90 -10.41 14.67
N ASP A 295 7.64 -10.10 15.00
CA ASP A 295 7.20 -9.96 16.39
C ASP A 295 7.33 -11.28 17.15
N LEU A 296 7.01 -12.40 16.50
CA LEU A 296 7.19 -13.75 17.04
C LEU A 296 8.66 -14.06 17.32
N ALA A 297 9.57 -13.76 16.37
CA ALA A 297 11.00 -13.97 16.56
C ALA A 297 11.55 -13.17 17.74
N ARG A 298 11.16 -11.89 17.84
CA ARG A 298 11.55 -11.00 18.95
C ARG A 298 11.05 -11.54 20.30
N ARG A 299 9.79 -11.99 20.36
CA ARG A 299 9.20 -12.60 21.57
C ARG A 299 9.87 -13.90 21.97
N MET A 300 10.26 -14.73 21.00
CA MET A 300 10.90 -16.03 21.27
C MET A 300 12.37 -15.90 21.68
N ARG A 301 13.05 -14.81 21.32
CA ARG A 301 14.48 -14.59 21.58
C ARG A 301 14.90 -14.90 23.02
N GLU A 302 14.20 -14.37 24.01
CA GLU A 302 14.53 -14.57 25.42
C GLU A 302 14.35 -16.03 25.86
N ARG A 303 13.38 -16.75 25.27
CA ARG A 303 13.10 -18.16 25.57
C ARG A 303 14.15 -19.09 24.97
N VAL A 304 14.70 -18.74 23.81
CA VAL A 304 15.76 -19.52 23.14
C VAL A 304 17.10 -19.35 23.85
N GLY A 305 17.42 -18.13 24.28
CA GLY A 305 18.69 -17.84 24.94
C GLY A 305 19.88 -17.91 23.97
N ASP A 306 20.73 -18.95 24.11
CA ASP A 306 21.90 -19.14 23.26
C ASP A 306 21.50 -19.67 21.86
N LEU A 307 21.57 -18.79 20.86
CA LEU A 307 21.17 -19.09 19.49
C LEU A 307 22.11 -20.12 18.82
N ASP A 308 23.33 -20.32 19.34
CA ASP A 308 24.23 -21.36 18.85
C ASP A 308 23.70 -22.77 19.17
N GLN A 309 22.75 -22.91 20.10
CA GLN A 309 22.09 -24.18 20.39
C GLN A 309 21.00 -24.54 19.39
N ILE A 310 20.62 -23.66 18.46
CA ILE A 310 19.58 -23.95 17.48
C ILE A 310 20.09 -24.99 16.46
N GLU A 311 19.34 -26.09 16.35
CA GLU A 311 19.53 -27.14 15.35
C GLU A 311 18.68 -26.86 14.10
N LYS A 312 17.38 -26.57 14.27
CA LYS A 312 16.44 -26.31 13.17
C LYS A 312 15.31 -25.37 13.64
N ILE A 313 14.77 -24.58 12.71
CA ILE A 313 13.52 -23.83 12.91
C ILE A 313 12.53 -24.18 11.78
N VAL A 314 11.28 -24.47 12.14
CA VAL A 314 10.17 -24.64 11.19
C VAL A 314 9.11 -23.59 11.45
N LEU A 315 8.72 -22.85 10.41
CA LEU A 315 7.59 -21.93 10.44
C LEU A 315 6.39 -22.58 9.71
N HIS A 316 5.38 -22.98 10.47
CA HIS A 316 4.10 -23.44 9.93
C HIS A 316 3.21 -22.24 9.64
N THR A 317 2.80 -22.07 8.38
CA THR A 317 2.16 -20.83 7.90
C THR A 317 1.22 -21.11 6.72
N SER A 318 0.60 -20.06 6.17
CA SER A 318 -0.34 -20.19 5.05
C SER A 318 0.38 -20.55 3.73
N HIS A 319 -0.40 -21.06 2.78
CA HIS A 319 0.02 -21.26 1.38
C HIS A 319 0.71 -20.01 0.83
N HIS A 320 0.12 -18.83 1.05
CA HIS A 320 0.67 -17.58 0.55
C HIS A 320 2.07 -17.33 1.11
N THR A 321 2.25 -17.38 2.43
CA THR A 321 3.55 -17.16 3.05
C THR A 321 4.58 -18.20 2.58
N HIS A 322 4.21 -19.49 2.55
CA HIS A 322 5.10 -20.59 2.15
C HIS A 322 5.60 -20.45 0.69
N TYR A 323 4.69 -20.18 -0.25
CA TYR A 323 5.02 -20.13 -1.69
C TYR A 323 5.46 -18.76 -2.19
N VAL A 324 5.15 -17.67 -1.48
CA VAL A 324 5.49 -16.30 -1.92
C VAL A 324 6.75 -15.78 -1.26
N ILE A 325 6.99 -16.01 0.03
CA ILE A 325 8.17 -15.52 0.77
C ILE A 325 8.94 -16.59 1.55
N GLY A 326 8.43 -17.83 1.57
CA GLY A 326 9.02 -18.99 2.24
C GLY A 326 9.83 -19.91 1.32
N THR A 327 10.24 -21.05 1.88
CA THR A 327 10.98 -22.13 1.20
C THR A 327 10.21 -22.72 0.02
N GLY A 328 8.88 -22.74 0.07
CA GLY A 328 8.02 -23.26 -1.02
C GLY A 328 8.14 -22.46 -2.31
N SER A 329 8.64 -21.22 -2.24
CA SER A 329 8.89 -20.41 -3.44
C SER A 329 9.95 -20.99 -4.38
N ASN A 330 10.80 -21.91 -3.89
CA ASN A 330 11.92 -22.51 -4.62
C ASN A 330 12.86 -21.47 -5.25
N ASP A 331 12.95 -20.28 -4.65
CA ASP A 331 13.79 -19.18 -5.11
C ASP A 331 15.12 -19.18 -4.33
N PRO A 332 16.24 -19.60 -4.96
CA PRO A 332 17.53 -19.64 -4.27
C PRO A 332 18.05 -18.25 -3.88
N GLN A 333 17.60 -17.17 -4.53
CA GLN A 333 18.03 -15.82 -4.17
C GLN A 333 17.55 -15.41 -2.78
N LYS A 334 16.49 -16.05 -2.26
CA LYS A 334 16.01 -15.85 -0.88
C LYS A 334 16.83 -16.55 0.19
N PHE A 335 17.94 -17.18 -0.19
CA PHE A 335 18.99 -17.69 0.69
C PHE A 335 20.35 -17.07 0.36
N ASP A 336 20.41 -16.11 -0.57
CA ASP A 336 21.66 -15.48 -0.97
C ASP A 336 21.95 -14.25 -0.10
N PRO A 337 23.03 -14.23 0.71
CA PRO A 337 23.40 -13.08 1.53
C PRO A 337 23.87 -11.86 0.71
N LYS A 338 23.99 -11.99 -0.61
CA LYS A 338 24.26 -10.90 -1.55
C LYS A 338 23.02 -10.45 -2.34
N ALA A 339 21.85 -11.01 -2.02
CA ALA A 339 20.60 -10.60 -2.64
C ALA A 339 20.31 -9.11 -2.38
N SER A 340 19.50 -8.51 -3.25
CA SER A 340 19.07 -7.12 -3.07
C SER A 340 18.18 -6.98 -1.81
N ARG A 341 18.04 -5.75 -1.32
CA ARG A 341 17.06 -5.43 -0.26
C ARG A 341 15.68 -5.95 -0.62
N GLU A 342 15.26 -5.74 -1.87
CA GLU A 342 13.94 -6.12 -2.36
C GLU A 342 13.72 -7.64 -2.31
N THR A 343 14.78 -8.44 -2.50
CA THR A 343 14.71 -9.90 -2.35
C THR A 343 14.74 -10.31 -0.88
N LEU A 344 15.58 -9.71 -0.04
CA LEU A 344 15.64 -10.00 1.40
C LEU A 344 14.33 -9.63 2.13
N ASP A 345 13.66 -8.57 1.67
CA ASP A 345 12.32 -8.14 2.07
C ASP A 345 11.23 -9.21 1.83
N HIS A 346 11.51 -10.20 0.96
CA HIS A 346 10.62 -11.32 0.63
C HIS A 346 11.23 -12.68 1.02
N SER A 347 12.13 -12.70 2.01
CA SER A 347 12.73 -13.91 2.57
C SER A 347 12.36 -14.05 4.05
N VAL A 348 11.27 -14.75 4.36
CA VAL A 348 10.80 -14.88 5.77
C VAL A 348 11.83 -15.59 6.65
N MET A 349 12.65 -16.47 6.06
CA MET A 349 13.76 -17.13 6.72
C MET A 349 14.82 -16.12 7.17
N TYR A 350 15.27 -15.24 6.27
CA TYR A 350 16.20 -14.17 6.61
C TYR A 350 15.63 -13.24 7.68
N ILE A 351 14.38 -12.84 7.46
CA ILE A 351 13.68 -11.89 8.31
C ILE A 351 13.57 -12.44 9.74
N PHE A 352 13.12 -13.68 9.89
CA PHE A 352 13.01 -14.34 11.18
C PHE A 352 14.39 -14.52 11.85
N ALA A 353 15.44 -14.89 11.10
CA ALA A 353 16.80 -15.04 11.64
C ALA A 353 17.34 -13.73 12.23
N VAL A 354 17.25 -12.63 11.47
CA VAL A 354 17.77 -11.33 11.90
C VAL A 354 16.95 -10.78 13.07
N ALA A 355 15.61 -10.86 13.01
CA ALA A 355 14.74 -10.43 14.10
C ALA A 355 15.00 -11.22 15.40
N LEU A 356 15.26 -12.53 15.29
CA LEU A 356 15.60 -13.38 16.43
C LEU A 356 16.98 -13.03 17.01
N GLN A 357 17.98 -12.76 16.16
CA GLN A 357 19.32 -12.41 16.62
C GLN A 357 19.36 -11.03 17.28
N ASP A 358 18.83 -10.02 16.61
CA ASP A 358 19.00 -8.63 16.99
C ASP A 358 17.95 -8.19 18.03
N GLY A 359 16.80 -8.87 18.11
CA GLY A 359 15.67 -8.44 18.94
C GLY A 359 14.95 -7.21 18.39
N GLU A 360 15.37 -6.71 17.23
CA GLU A 360 14.78 -5.57 16.52
C GLU A 360 14.72 -5.83 15.00
N TRP A 361 13.93 -5.02 14.31
CA TRP A 361 13.91 -4.95 12.85
C TRP A 361 13.94 -3.49 12.40
N HIS A 362 14.98 -3.10 11.67
CA HIS A 362 15.16 -1.73 11.17
C HIS A 362 15.14 -1.70 9.65
N HIS A 363 14.47 -0.71 9.06
CA HIS A 363 14.27 -0.61 7.60
C HIS A 363 15.54 -0.51 6.73
N GLU A 364 16.70 -0.35 7.35
CA GLU A 364 18.00 -0.10 6.72
C GLU A 364 19.06 -1.02 7.30
N ARG A 365 19.31 -0.92 8.63
CA ARG A 365 20.34 -1.72 9.30
C ARG A 365 20.10 -3.23 9.17
N SER A 366 18.84 -3.67 9.20
CA SER A 366 18.50 -5.09 9.02
C SER A 366 18.69 -5.58 7.60
N TYR A 367 19.02 -4.72 6.63
CA TYR A 367 19.33 -5.09 5.24
C TYR A 367 20.76 -4.74 4.82
N ALA A 368 21.55 -4.13 5.71
CA ALA A 368 22.91 -3.71 5.38
C ALA A 368 23.76 -4.93 4.96
N PRO A 369 24.60 -4.84 3.92
CA PRO A 369 25.43 -5.96 3.47
C PRO A 369 26.27 -6.59 4.60
N GLU A 370 26.81 -5.76 5.49
CA GLU A 370 27.62 -6.18 6.63
C GLU A 370 26.80 -6.97 7.66
N ARG A 371 25.49 -6.67 7.77
CA ARG A 371 24.56 -7.40 8.63
C ARG A 371 24.09 -8.68 7.98
N ALA A 372 23.69 -8.64 6.71
CA ALA A 372 23.17 -9.80 5.97
C ALA A 372 24.23 -10.90 5.76
N GLN A 373 25.50 -10.52 5.62
CA GLN A 373 26.61 -11.42 5.33
C GLN A 373 27.33 -11.96 6.58
N ARG A 374 26.82 -11.69 7.80
CA ARG A 374 27.43 -12.25 9.01
C ARG A 374 27.40 -13.78 8.96
N PRO A 375 28.53 -14.48 9.24
CA PRO A 375 28.59 -15.95 9.14
C PRO A 375 27.56 -16.67 10.02
N ASP A 376 27.33 -16.19 11.24
CA ASP A 376 26.36 -16.74 12.18
C ASP A 376 24.92 -16.53 11.71
N THR A 377 24.60 -15.42 11.06
CA THR A 377 23.31 -15.18 10.43
C THR A 377 23.07 -16.10 9.23
N VAL A 378 24.06 -16.26 8.36
CA VAL A 378 23.95 -17.16 7.19
C VAL A 378 23.75 -18.60 7.65
N GLU A 379 24.45 -19.03 8.71
CA GLU A 379 24.25 -20.34 9.33
C GLU A 379 22.82 -20.50 9.88
N LEU A 380 22.35 -19.55 10.70
CA LEU A 380 21.01 -19.60 11.28
C LEU A 380 19.93 -19.58 10.20
N TRP A 381 20.06 -18.70 9.22
CA TRP A 381 19.15 -18.58 8.07
C TRP A 381 19.01 -19.91 7.33
N GLY A 382 20.11 -20.65 7.13
CA GLY A 382 20.10 -21.98 6.52
C GLY A 382 19.40 -23.06 7.34
N LYS A 383 19.14 -22.83 8.64
CA LYS A 383 18.40 -23.75 9.53
C LYS A 383 16.88 -23.50 9.54
N ILE A 384 16.41 -22.44 8.90
CA ILE A 384 14.99 -22.04 8.91
C ILE A 384 14.30 -22.54 7.65
N SER A 385 13.21 -23.29 7.84
CA SER A 385 12.31 -23.72 6.77
C SER A 385 10.87 -23.28 7.03
N THR A 386 10.07 -23.18 5.98
CA THR A 386 8.62 -22.98 6.09
C THR A 386 7.87 -24.21 5.63
N GLU A 387 6.71 -24.48 6.24
CA GLU A 387 5.78 -25.52 5.82
C GLU A 387 4.37 -24.93 5.72
N GLU A 388 3.63 -25.30 4.66
CA GLU A 388 2.21 -24.96 4.59
C GLU A 388 1.43 -25.78 5.63
N ASP A 389 0.63 -25.09 6.44
CA ASP A 389 -0.37 -25.69 7.31
C ASP A 389 -1.77 -25.32 6.78
N PRO A 390 -2.62 -26.32 6.41
CA PRO A 390 -3.95 -26.06 5.86
C PRO A 390 -4.84 -25.18 6.74
N GLU A 391 -4.68 -25.24 8.07
CA GLU A 391 -5.46 -24.40 8.98
C GLU A 391 -5.03 -22.93 8.90
N TRP A 392 -3.72 -22.67 8.77
CA TRP A 392 -3.23 -21.31 8.54
C TRP A 392 -3.66 -20.78 7.16
N THR A 393 -3.70 -21.62 6.12
CA THR A 393 -4.26 -21.26 4.81
C THR A 393 -5.74 -20.90 4.90
N ARG A 394 -6.55 -21.70 5.61
CA ARG A 394 -7.98 -21.43 5.82
C ARG A 394 -8.19 -20.08 6.52
N ARG A 395 -7.47 -19.85 7.63
CA ARG A 395 -7.55 -18.62 8.42
C ARG A 395 -7.06 -17.39 7.65
N TYR A 396 -6.06 -17.53 6.78
CA TYR A 396 -5.58 -16.47 5.89
C TYR A 396 -6.67 -15.92 4.96
N HIS A 397 -7.57 -16.80 4.49
CA HIS A 397 -8.69 -16.43 3.62
C HIS A 397 -9.99 -16.10 4.38
N SER A 398 -9.99 -16.18 5.72
CA SER A 398 -11.21 -15.91 6.50
C SER A 398 -11.54 -14.42 6.48
N THR A 399 -12.82 -14.13 6.29
CA THR A 399 -13.39 -12.79 6.44
C THR A 399 -13.84 -12.51 7.87
N ASP A 400 -13.88 -13.53 8.75
CA ASP A 400 -14.16 -13.37 10.18
C ASP A 400 -12.93 -12.78 10.89
N PRO A 401 -13.04 -11.58 11.49
CA PRO A 401 -11.94 -10.98 12.26
C PRO A 401 -11.40 -11.89 13.39
N ASN A 402 -12.22 -12.78 13.95
CA ASN A 402 -11.80 -13.67 15.03
C ASN A 402 -10.95 -14.86 14.55
N GLU A 403 -11.02 -15.19 13.26
CA GLU A 403 -10.27 -16.31 12.69
C GLU A 403 -9.05 -15.86 11.89
N LYS A 404 -9.10 -14.65 11.33
CA LYS A 404 -8.09 -14.08 10.44
C LYS A 404 -6.67 -14.23 10.99
N ALA A 405 -5.78 -14.78 10.17
CA ALA A 405 -4.38 -14.98 10.53
C ALA A 405 -3.44 -14.81 9.34
N PHE A 406 -2.38 -14.04 9.54
CA PHE A 406 -1.35 -13.74 8.56
C PHE A 406 0.07 -14.14 9.02
N GLY A 407 0.20 -14.66 10.24
CA GLY A 407 1.48 -15.04 10.82
C GLY A 407 1.85 -16.51 10.67
N ALA A 408 2.40 -17.07 11.74
CA ALA A 408 2.94 -18.43 11.76
C ALA A 408 2.98 -19.02 13.17
N ARG A 409 3.06 -20.36 13.23
CA ARG A 409 3.57 -21.11 14.38
C ARG A 409 5.04 -21.42 14.13
N ALA A 410 5.91 -21.04 15.05
CA ALA A 410 7.34 -21.33 14.99
C ALA A 410 7.70 -22.47 15.94
N GLU A 411 8.45 -23.44 15.42
CA GLU A 411 9.01 -24.57 16.18
C GLU A 411 10.53 -24.50 16.09
N ILE A 412 11.19 -24.22 17.21
CA ILE A 412 12.66 -24.13 17.31
C ILE A 412 13.17 -25.36 18.03
N THR A 413 13.86 -26.25 17.31
CA THR A 413 14.54 -27.42 17.87
C THR A 413 15.97 -27.04 18.27
N LEU A 414 16.32 -27.28 19.53
CA LEU A 414 17.67 -27.12 20.05
C LEU A 414 18.47 -28.42 19.92
N LYS A 415 19.81 -28.32 19.90
CA LYS A 415 20.76 -29.45 19.78
C LYS A 415 20.63 -30.50 20.88
N ASN A 416 20.02 -30.15 22.02
CA ASN A 416 19.74 -31.08 23.12
C ASN A 416 18.41 -31.85 22.95
N GLY A 417 17.67 -31.59 21.87
CA GLY A 417 16.36 -32.17 21.56
C GLY A 417 15.16 -31.41 22.13
N GLU A 418 15.37 -30.34 22.91
CA GLU A 418 14.28 -29.47 23.37
C GLU A 418 13.64 -28.73 22.20
N VAL A 419 12.31 -28.58 22.24
CA VAL A 419 11.55 -27.86 21.22
C VAL A 419 10.80 -26.71 21.86
N ILE A 420 11.12 -25.49 21.43
CA ILE A 420 10.44 -24.26 21.85
C ILE A 420 9.39 -23.93 20.79
N VAL A 421 8.12 -23.95 21.19
CA VAL A 421 6.98 -23.64 20.32
C VAL A 421 6.31 -22.34 20.77
N ASP A 422 5.95 -21.53 19.79
CA ASP A 422 5.13 -20.33 19.96
C ASP A 422 4.41 -19.98 18.64
N GLU A 423 3.32 -19.22 18.71
CA GLU A 423 2.59 -18.79 17.51
C GLU A 423 2.04 -17.37 17.63
N LEU A 424 1.94 -16.68 16.49
CA LEU A 424 1.32 -15.37 16.42
C LEU A 424 0.46 -15.27 15.17
N ALA A 425 -0.84 -15.03 15.37
CA ALA A 425 -1.83 -15.02 14.30
C ALA A 425 -1.73 -13.75 13.43
N VAL A 426 -1.59 -12.60 14.06
CA VAL A 426 -1.49 -11.28 13.42
C VAL A 426 -0.41 -10.47 14.11
N ALA A 427 0.23 -9.55 13.39
CA ALA A 427 1.29 -8.71 13.93
C ALA A 427 0.78 -7.84 15.08
N ASP A 428 1.67 -7.42 15.98
CA ASP A 428 1.26 -6.65 17.16
C ASP A 428 0.56 -5.35 16.76
N ALA A 429 1.08 -4.68 15.72
CA ALA A 429 0.54 -3.43 15.17
C ALA A 429 -0.79 -3.56 14.40
N HIS A 430 -1.25 -4.77 14.08
CA HIS A 430 -2.52 -4.99 13.38
C HIS A 430 -3.69 -4.43 14.21
N PRO A 431 -4.78 -3.93 13.60
CA PRO A 431 -6.04 -3.61 14.29
C PRO A 431 -6.63 -4.71 15.19
N LEU A 432 -6.16 -5.95 15.03
CA LEU A 432 -6.59 -7.14 15.76
C LEU A 432 -5.43 -7.72 16.60
N GLY A 433 -4.28 -7.05 16.61
CA GLY A 433 -3.06 -7.45 17.30
C GLY A 433 -3.01 -7.00 18.75
N ALA A 434 -1.92 -7.32 19.43
CA ALA A 434 -1.74 -7.01 20.84
C ALA A 434 -1.52 -5.51 21.12
N ARG A 435 -1.02 -4.75 20.14
CA ARG A 435 -0.74 -3.31 20.24
C ARG A 435 -1.11 -2.61 18.92
N PRO A 436 -2.41 -2.49 18.60
CA PRO A 436 -2.84 -1.76 17.41
C PRO A 436 -2.27 -0.34 17.41
N PHE A 437 -1.75 0.11 16.28
CA PHE A 437 -1.20 1.47 16.19
C PHE A 437 -2.27 2.53 16.44
N ALA A 438 -2.02 3.38 17.43
CA ALA A 438 -2.71 4.64 17.65
C ALA A 438 -1.83 5.82 17.17
N ARG A 439 -2.34 7.06 17.25
CA ARG A 439 -1.67 8.28 16.77
C ARG A 439 -0.22 8.39 17.23
N GLU A 440 0.06 8.09 18.50
CA GLU A 440 1.42 8.14 19.07
C GLU A 440 2.39 7.25 18.28
N GLN A 441 2.01 6.02 17.93
CA GLN A 441 2.87 5.11 17.16
C GLN A 441 3.12 5.61 15.72
N TYR A 442 2.14 6.28 15.08
CA TYR A 442 2.37 6.90 13.77
C TYR A 442 3.32 8.10 13.87
N VAL A 443 3.19 8.91 14.92
CA VAL A 443 4.09 10.04 15.19
C VAL A 443 5.51 9.54 15.46
N ASP A 444 5.67 8.51 16.29
CA ASP A 444 6.96 7.91 16.59
C ASP A 444 7.61 7.32 15.34
N LYS A 445 6.83 6.59 14.53
CA LYS A 445 7.29 6.07 13.23
C LYS A 445 7.75 7.21 12.31
N PHE A 446 7.01 8.32 12.23
CA PHE A 446 7.41 9.50 11.46
C PHE A 446 8.74 10.07 11.97
N ARG A 447 8.90 10.25 13.28
CA ARG A 447 10.14 10.79 13.85
C ARG A 447 11.34 9.89 13.59
N ILE A 448 11.18 8.57 13.74
CA ILE A 448 12.22 7.59 13.46
C ILE A 448 12.63 7.64 11.98
N LEU A 449 11.65 7.63 11.06
CA LEU A 449 11.92 7.62 9.62
C LEU A 449 12.38 8.98 9.06
N ALA A 450 12.11 10.06 9.78
CA ALA A 450 12.56 11.41 9.45
C ALA A 450 13.93 11.76 10.05
N GLU A 451 14.48 10.91 10.93
CA GLU A 451 15.75 11.18 11.62
C GLU A 451 16.90 11.41 10.62
N GLY A 452 17.58 12.55 10.77
CA GLY A 452 18.66 12.95 9.87
C GLY A 452 18.22 13.34 8.45
N VAL A 453 16.93 13.27 8.12
CA VAL A 453 16.36 13.66 6.81
C VAL A 453 15.62 14.99 6.90
N ILE A 454 14.74 15.14 7.90
CA ILE A 454 13.93 16.34 8.10
C ILE A 454 14.38 17.00 9.40
N GLU A 455 14.60 18.31 9.36
CA GLU A 455 14.95 19.09 10.55
C GLU A 455 13.83 19.02 11.62
N PRO A 456 14.14 18.95 12.92
CA PRO A 456 13.13 18.80 13.97
C PRO A 456 12.00 19.84 13.92
N ALA A 457 12.33 21.10 13.60
CA ALA A 457 11.32 22.15 13.48
C ALA A 457 10.35 21.92 12.31
N GLU A 458 10.82 21.35 11.21
CA GLU A 458 10.00 21.02 10.05
C GLU A 458 9.17 19.75 10.31
N GLN A 459 9.72 18.79 11.07
CA GLN A 459 8.96 17.64 11.57
C GLN A 459 7.77 18.10 12.41
N ASP A 460 8.00 18.98 13.38
CA ASP A 460 6.96 19.50 14.26
C ASP A 460 5.92 20.32 13.48
N ARG A 461 6.35 21.17 12.54
CA ARG A 461 5.43 21.90 11.65
C ARG A 461 4.52 20.96 10.86
N PHE A 462 5.09 19.93 10.23
CA PHE A 462 4.31 18.95 9.47
C PHE A 462 3.32 18.21 10.38
N LEU A 463 3.77 17.72 11.53
CA LEU A 463 2.90 17.00 12.48
C LEU A 463 1.77 17.89 13.02
N ASP A 464 2.03 19.16 13.31
CA ASP A 464 1.00 20.12 13.74
C ASP A 464 -0.06 20.39 12.67
N ALA A 465 0.33 20.39 11.40
CA ALA A 465 -0.59 20.53 10.27
C ALA A 465 -1.37 19.23 10.02
N ALA A 466 -0.68 18.09 9.97
CA ALA A 466 -1.28 16.78 9.75
C ALA A 466 -2.34 16.46 10.82
N GLN A 467 -2.04 16.68 12.10
CA GLN A 467 -2.97 16.40 13.19
C GLN A 467 -4.23 17.26 13.18
N ARG A 468 -4.21 18.39 12.47
CA ARG A 468 -5.36 19.29 12.29
C ARG A 468 -5.85 19.28 10.84
N THR A 469 -5.60 18.21 10.09
CA THR A 469 -5.95 18.11 8.66
C THR A 469 -7.39 18.56 8.41
N THR A 470 -8.37 18.08 9.18
CA THR A 470 -9.80 18.42 9.02
C THR A 470 -10.09 19.93 9.14
N GLU A 471 -9.25 20.67 9.87
CA GLU A 471 -9.39 22.11 10.12
C GLU A 471 -8.67 22.97 9.07
N LEU A 472 -7.79 22.39 8.26
CA LEU A 472 -7.03 23.12 7.24
C LEU A 472 -7.98 23.73 6.21
N LYS A 473 -7.82 25.02 5.97
CA LYS A 473 -8.63 25.79 5.02
C LYS A 473 -8.14 25.57 3.59
N ALA A 474 -8.96 26.03 2.65
CA ALA A 474 -8.56 26.15 1.24
C ALA A 474 -7.22 26.90 1.13
N GLY A 475 -6.25 26.28 0.45
CA GLY A 475 -4.90 26.84 0.27
C GLY A 475 -3.92 26.57 1.41
N GLU A 476 -4.30 25.82 2.45
CA GLU A 476 -3.40 25.43 3.56
C GLU A 476 -2.89 23.98 3.44
N LEU A 477 -3.31 23.23 2.42
CA LEU A 477 -2.95 21.82 2.22
C LEU A 477 -1.50 21.62 1.74
N ASP A 478 -0.80 22.68 1.35
CA ASP A 478 0.65 22.67 1.10
C ASP A 478 1.43 22.34 2.39
N GLN A 479 0.85 22.58 3.56
CA GLN A 479 1.45 22.22 4.84
C GLN A 479 1.53 20.70 5.09
N LEU A 480 0.77 19.89 4.32
CA LEU A 480 0.80 18.41 4.35
C LEU A 480 1.94 17.83 3.48
N THR A 481 2.95 18.63 3.18
CA THR A 481 4.24 18.18 2.66
C THR A 481 5.36 18.64 3.59
N PHE A 482 6.61 18.31 3.27
CA PHE A 482 7.78 18.84 3.95
C PHE A 482 8.87 19.18 2.94
N THR A 483 9.77 20.08 3.32
CA THR A 483 10.99 20.39 2.57
C THR A 483 12.23 19.94 3.33
N VAL A 484 13.35 19.72 2.62
CA VAL A 484 14.63 19.39 3.25
C VAL A 484 15.74 20.29 2.73
N THR A 485 16.90 20.26 3.36
CA THR A 485 18.06 21.05 2.95
C THR A 485 18.70 20.48 1.68
N ASP A 486 19.42 21.33 0.95
CA ASP A 486 20.23 20.89 -0.20
C ASP A 486 21.28 19.84 0.19
N GLU A 487 21.77 19.87 1.43
CA GLU A 487 22.70 18.85 1.95
C GLU A 487 22.06 17.46 2.00
N VAL A 488 20.79 17.36 2.44
CA VAL A 488 20.05 16.09 2.44
C VAL A 488 19.82 15.62 1.01
N LEU A 489 19.40 16.51 0.11
CA LEU A 489 19.20 16.18 -1.30
C LEU A 489 20.50 15.75 -1.99
N ALA A 490 21.65 16.31 -1.60
CA ALA A 490 22.96 15.95 -2.13
C ALA A 490 23.43 14.53 -1.75
N ARG A 491 22.80 13.89 -0.74
CA ARG A 491 23.04 12.48 -0.39
C ARG A 491 22.43 11.52 -1.42
N ALA A 492 21.48 11.99 -2.22
CA ALA A 492 20.85 11.19 -3.27
C ALA A 492 21.88 10.81 -4.35
N PRO A 493 21.74 9.63 -4.99
CA PRO A 493 22.64 9.21 -6.06
C PRO A 493 22.50 10.15 -7.25
N LYS A 494 23.63 10.43 -7.94
CA LYS A 494 23.59 11.14 -9.22
C LYS A 494 22.79 10.32 -10.23
N THR A 495 21.82 10.95 -10.86
CA THR A 495 20.97 10.33 -11.87
C THR A 495 21.35 10.81 -13.27
N ASN A 496 21.12 9.94 -14.26
CA ASN A 496 21.32 10.33 -15.66
C ASN A 496 20.22 11.31 -16.07
N PRO A 497 20.51 12.28 -16.94
CA PRO A 497 19.51 13.21 -17.42
C PRO A 497 18.40 12.50 -18.21
N GLY A 498 17.15 12.92 -17.99
CA GLY A 498 15.97 12.47 -18.73
C GLY A 498 15.71 13.28 -20.00
N LEU A 499 14.51 13.09 -20.57
CA LEU A 499 14.05 13.77 -21.80
C LEU A 499 13.81 15.27 -21.59
N PHE A 500 13.30 15.66 -20.42
CA PHE A 500 13.01 17.05 -20.06
C PHE A 500 14.19 17.59 -19.23
N ARG A 501 14.94 18.54 -19.78
CA ARG A 501 16.10 19.20 -19.15
C ARG A 501 15.86 20.69 -19.04
#